data_AF-A0A316AH19-F1
#
_entry.id   AF-A0A316AH19-F1
#
_cell.length_a   1.000
_cell.length_b   1.000
_cell.length_c   1.000
_cell.angle_alpha   90.00
_cell.angle_beta   90.00
_cell.angle_gamma   90.00
#
_symmetry.space_group_name_H-M   'P 1'
#
loop_
_entity.id
_entity.type
_entity.pdbx_description
1 polymer ?
#
loop_
_entity_poly.entity_id
_entity_poly.type
_entity_poly.pdbx_seq_one_letter_code
_entity_poly.pdbx_strand_id
1 'polypeptide(L)'
;MGRRWAMAIVGLVLCGQVLGQGEKSGTSRRVKESYWQVGGQAGLTQFYGELNNQDMQGVVDLSVSYHFDRRWALELDYAVGKLGGERIPYFNSYFITRFNEIGLLAQWNVMEQWNKEKTPSRFNIVLCGGLGLMNFNAKAYDIDSNVLQRFSNSSSSKRNGLFLKWGKPHGPSGIKNTHEGVIPLGMVLDFNPRPHWRLGMAYRFGFVRTDKLDATSGYRLVNPEESTSYSDTPNDRYSYLVFSVTYRFGSQKR
;
A
#
# COMPACT_ATOMS: atom_id res chain seq x y z
N MET A 1 16.69 47.50 -18.71
CA MET A 1 16.86 46.06 -18.39
C MET A 1 15.92 45.71 -17.25
N GLY A 2 14.82 45.00 -17.53
CA GLY A 2 13.83 44.63 -16.52
C GLY A 2 12.86 43.61 -17.12
N ARG A 3 13.18 42.31 -16.98
CA ARG A 3 12.35 41.21 -17.47
C ARG A 3 11.24 40.91 -16.46
N ARG A 4 10.00 41.21 -16.84
CA ARG A 4 8.78 40.69 -16.20
C ARG A 4 8.47 39.32 -16.80
N TRP A 5 8.41 38.29 -15.97
CA TRP A 5 7.92 36.97 -16.36
C TRP A 5 6.39 36.96 -16.24
N ALA A 6 5.71 36.87 -17.38
CA ALA A 6 4.27 36.62 -17.44
C ALA A 6 4.02 35.10 -17.36
N MET A 7 3.24 34.68 -16.37
CA MET A 7 2.71 33.33 -16.24
C MET A 7 1.69 33.09 -17.35
N ALA A 8 1.92 32.06 -18.18
CA ALA A 8 0.96 31.56 -19.14
C ALA A 8 0.01 30.57 -18.45
N ILE A 9 -1.25 30.97 -18.28
CA ILE A 9 -2.35 30.08 -17.90
C ILE A 9 -2.88 29.46 -19.20
N VAL A 10 -2.62 28.17 -19.41
CA VAL A 10 -3.23 27.40 -20.51
C VAL A 10 -4.64 27.01 -20.07
N GLY A 11 -5.62 27.83 -20.46
CA GLY A 11 -7.03 27.50 -20.41
C GLY A 11 -7.38 26.57 -21.56
N LEU A 12 -7.80 25.35 -21.25
CA LEU A 12 -8.30 24.40 -22.23
C LEU A 12 -9.82 24.58 -22.35
N VAL A 13 -10.20 25.43 -23.31
CA VAL A 13 -11.58 25.59 -23.78
C VAL A 13 -11.83 24.49 -24.80
N LEU A 14 -12.72 23.54 -24.49
CA LEU A 14 -13.32 22.67 -25.50
C LEU A 14 -14.78 23.10 -25.69
N CYS A 15 -14.99 23.73 -26.84
CA CYS A 15 -16.25 24.21 -27.37
C CYS A 15 -17.20 23.05 -27.68
N GLY A 16 -18.47 23.19 -27.28
CA GLY A 16 -19.52 22.24 -27.61
C GLY A 16 -20.20 22.50 -28.95
N GLN A 17 -20.88 21.48 -29.47
CA GLN A 17 -22.15 21.51 -30.22
C GLN A 17 -22.85 20.16 -29.93
N VAL A 18 -23.92 20.12 -29.13
CA VAL A 18 -25.36 20.26 -29.48
C VAL A 18 -25.82 19.26 -30.54
N LEU A 19 -26.63 18.28 -30.11
CA LEU A 19 -27.89 17.92 -30.76
C LEU A 19 -28.82 17.32 -29.69
N GLY A 20 -29.95 17.98 -29.48
CA GLY A 20 -30.99 17.53 -28.57
C GLY A 20 -31.81 16.40 -29.18
N GLN A 21 -32.22 15.46 -28.34
CA GLN A 21 -33.53 14.82 -28.40
C GLN A 21 -34.02 14.65 -26.96
N GLY A 22 -35.17 15.25 -26.67
CA GLY A 22 -35.89 14.97 -25.45
C GLY A 22 -36.43 13.55 -25.52
N GLU A 23 -36.09 12.73 -24.53
CA GLU A 23 -36.78 11.47 -24.29
C GLU A 23 -36.94 11.25 -22.78
N LYS A 24 -38.21 11.33 -22.38
CA LYS A 24 -38.88 10.66 -21.27
C LYS A 24 -38.07 10.49 -19.98
N SER A 25 -38.55 11.17 -18.93
CA SER A 25 -38.27 10.86 -17.52
C SER A 25 -38.80 9.46 -17.16
N GLY A 26 -38.20 8.43 -17.72
CA GLY A 26 -38.25 7.09 -17.18
C GLY A 26 -37.39 7.10 -15.94
N THR A 27 -37.98 6.73 -14.80
CA THR A 27 -37.27 6.42 -13.57
C THR A 27 -36.28 5.30 -13.88
N SER A 28 -35.10 5.67 -14.38
CA SER A 28 -34.04 4.75 -14.79
C SER A 28 -33.59 4.04 -13.53
N ARG A 29 -34.13 2.82 -13.39
CA ARG A 29 -33.84 1.85 -12.35
C ARG A 29 -32.33 1.69 -12.35
N ARG A 30 -31.70 2.02 -11.24
CA ARG A 30 -30.25 1.98 -11.08
C ARG A 30 -29.81 0.52 -11.26
N VAL A 31 -29.32 0.16 -12.45
CA VAL A 31 -28.85 -1.20 -12.72
C VAL A 31 -27.64 -1.43 -11.82
N LYS A 32 -27.77 -2.39 -10.91
CA LYS A 32 -26.72 -2.76 -9.97
C LYS A 32 -25.71 -3.60 -10.74
N GLU A 33 -24.65 -2.96 -11.23
CA GLU A 33 -23.55 -3.64 -11.92
C GLU A 33 -22.58 -4.22 -10.90
N SER A 34 -22.75 -5.50 -10.59
CA SER A 34 -21.76 -6.28 -9.82
C SER A 34 -20.85 -7.05 -10.76
N TYR A 35 -19.55 -7.07 -10.48
CA TYR A 35 -18.58 -7.79 -11.29
C TYR A 35 -17.34 -8.15 -10.47
N TRP A 36 -16.54 -9.06 -11.00
CA TRP A 36 -15.24 -9.45 -10.44
C TRP A 36 -14.10 -8.78 -11.22
N GLN A 37 -12.98 -8.56 -10.56
CA GLN A 37 -11.74 -8.19 -11.22
C GLN A 37 -10.57 -8.98 -10.67
N VAL A 38 -9.57 -9.17 -11.51
CA VAL A 38 -8.24 -9.66 -11.13
C VAL A 38 -7.22 -8.68 -11.64
N GLY A 39 -6.18 -8.42 -10.85
CA GLY A 39 -5.15 -7.46 -11.22
C GLY A 39 -3.78 -7.89 -10.74
N GLY A 40 -2.77 -7.33 -11.41
CA GLY A 40 -1.40 -7.32 -10.95
C GLY A 40 -0.93 -5.88 -10.77
N GLN A 41 -0.12 -5.64 -9.75
CA GLN A 41 0.48 -4.34 -9.48
C GLN A 41 1.99 -4.52 -9.25
N ALA A 42 2.77 -3.52 -9.64
CA ALA A 42 4.21 -3.50 -9.38
C ALA A 42 4.67 -2.06 -9.16
N GLY A 43 5.69 -1.89 -8.34
CA GLY A 43 6.25 -0.57 -8.10
C GLY A 43 7.27 -0.55 -6.99
N LEU A 44 7.29 0.57 -6.28
CA LEU A 44 8.32 0.89 -5.30
C LEU A 44 7.71 1.06 -3.92
N THR A 45 8.49 0.73 -2.91
CA THR A 45 8.18 0.88 -1.50
C THR A 45 9.08 1.91 -0.88
N GLN A 46 8.61 2.52 0.21
CA GLN A 46 9.34 3.52 0.95
C GLN A 46 9.00 3.36 2.42
N PHE A 47 10.02 3.22 3.27
CA PHE A 47 9.83 3.11 4.70
C PHE A 47 9.88 4.50 5.37
N TYR A 48 9.05 4.68 6.41
CA TYR A 48 8.94 5.89 7.21
C TYR A 48 9.06 5.54 8.70
N GLY A 49 10.22 5.83 9.28
CA GLY A 49 10.50 5.67 10.71
C GLY A 49 11.65 6.60 11.13
N GLU A 50 12.41 6.24 12.15
CA GLU A 50 13.52 7.04 12.73
C GLU A 50 14.79 7.08 11.84
N LEU A 51 14.64 6.95 10.53
CA LEU A 51 15.74 6.82 9.58
C LEU A 51 16.01 8.15 8.89
N ASN A 52 17.28 8.42 8.65
CA ASN A 52 17.70 9.67 8.03
C ASN A 52 17.61 9.64 6.51
N ASN A 53 17.70 8.45 5.89
CA ASN A 53 17.72 8.27 4.46
C ASN A 53 16.85 7.08 4.05
N GLN A 54 16.14 7.27 2.95
CA GLN A 54 15.13 6.35 2.44
C GLN A 54 15.71 5.57 1.27
N ASP A 55 15.61 4.24 1.34
CA ASP A 55 16.02 3.33 0.27
C ASP A 55 14.77 2.72 -0.36
N MET A 56 14.47 3.14 -1.59
CA MET A 56 13.27 2.68 -2.30
C MET A 56 13.48 1.27 -2.82
N GLN A 57 12.58 0.36 -2.45
CA GLN A 57 12.70 -1.05 -2.75
C GLN A 57 11.53 -1.54 -3.62
N GLY A 58 11.66 -2.70 -4.27
CA GLY A 58 10.61 -3.22 -5.17
C GLY A 58 9.49 -3.96 -4.45
N VAL A 59 8.27 -3.87 -5.01
CA VAL A 59 7.10 -4.68 -4.61
C VAL A 59 6.30 -5.13 -5.85
N VAL A 60 5.72 -6.32 -5.76
CA VAL A 60 4.75 -6.86 -6.71
C VAL A 60 3.55 -7.38 -5.93
N ASP A 61 2.36 -7.21 -6.48
CA ASP A 61 1.08 -7.53 -5.85
C ASP A 61 0.13 -8.21 -6.87
N LEU A 62 -0.65 -9.18 -6.40
CA LEU A 62 -1.75 -9.79 -7.12
C LEU A 62 -3.04 -9.58 -6.33
N SER A 63 -4.10 -9.12 -7.01
CA SER A 63 -5.38 -8.84 -6.35
C SER A 63 -6.57 -9.49 -7.05
N VAL A 64 -7.58 -9.81 -6.25
CA VAL A 64 -8.92 -10.23 -6.69
C VAL A 64 -9.91 -9.30 -6.00
N SER A 65 -10.77 -8.64 -6.76
CA SER A 65 -11.78 -7.74 -6.21
C SER A 65 -13.19 -8.11 -6.67
N TYR A 66 -14.15 -7.88 -5.77
CA TYR A 66 -15.57 -7.95 -6.05
C TYR A 66 -16.19 -6.57 -5.90
N HIS A 67 -16.78 -6.08 -6.98
CA HIS A 67 -17.50 -4.82 -6.98
C HIS A 67 -18.98 -5.08 -6.73
N PHE A 68 -19.51 -4.52 -5.65
CA PHE A 68 -20.94 -4.60 -5.32
C PHE A 68 -21.77 -3.67 -6.21
N ASP A 69 -21.19 -2.51 -6.53
CA ASP A 69 -21.68 -1.51 -7.47
C ASP A 69 -20.51 -0.65 -7.99
N ARG A 70 -20.80 0.48 -8.63
CA ARG A 70 -19.78 1.41 -9.17
C ARG A 70 -18.99 2.17 -8.10
N ARG A 71 -19.49 2.21 -6.87
CA ARG A 71 -18.97 3.00 -5.74
C ARG A 71 -18.16 2.15 -4.79
N TRP A 72 -18.59 0.92 -4.54
CA TRP A 72 -18.02 0.08 -3.50
C TRP A 72 -17.50 -1.24 -4.04
N ALA A 73 -16.30 -1.60 -3.59
CA ALA A 73 -15.70 -2.89 -3.85
C ALA A 73 -15.01 -3.42 -2.60
N LEU A 74 -14.81 -4.73 -2.58
CA LEU A 74 -13.94 -5.41 -1.64
C LEU A 74 -12.81 -6.08 -2.44
N GLU A 75 -11.58 -5.86 -2.04
CA GLU A 75 -10.38 -6.39 -2.69
C GLU A 75 -9.60 -7.25 -1.69
N LEU A 76 -9.21 -8.44 -2.13
CA LEU A 76 -8.22 -9.27 -1.47
C LEU A 76 -6.94 -9.17 -2.28
N ASP A 77 -5.85 -8.77 -1.65
CA ASP A 77 -4.55 -8.61 -2.29
C ASP A 77 -3.46 -9.46 -1.61
N TYR A 78 -2.41 -9.76 -2.36
CA TYR A 78 -1.24 -10.48 -1.89
C TYR A 78 0.01 -9.85 -2.47
N ALA A 79 0.75 -9.13 -1.63
CA ALA A 79 1.96 -8.43 -1.99
C ALA A 79 3.21 -9.18 -1.54
N VAL A 80 4.25 -9.14 -2.36
CA VAL A 80 5.60 -9.62 -2.04
C VAL A 80 6.58 -8.52 -2.38
N GLY A 81 7.44 -8.17 -1.44
CA GLY A 81 8.34 -7.04 -1.64
C GLY A 81 9.50 -6.95 -0.66
N LYS A 82 10.20 -5.85 -0.79
CA LYS A 82 11.28 -5.43 0.10
C LYS A 82 11.00 -4.03 0.63
N LEU A 83 11.54 -3.74 1.81
CA LEU A 83 11.65 -2.42 2.40
C LEU A 83 13.11 -2.20 2.78
N GLY A 84 13.55 -0.96 2.71
CA GLY A 84 14.92 -0.59 3.05
C GLY A 84 15.01 0.82 3.59
N GLY A 85 16.13 1.08 4.23
CA GLY A 85 16.51 2.41 4.72
C GLY A 85 17.77 2.33 5.56
N GLU A 86 18.24 3.48 6.02
CA GLU A 86 19.51 3.56 6.76
C GLU A 86 19.45 4.47 7.99
N ARG A 87 20.22 4.07 9.02
CA ARG A 87 20.38 4.78 10.28
C ARG A 87 21.86 5.01 10.57
N ILE A 88 22.37 6.12 10.05
CA ILE A 88 23.78 6.52 10.22
C ILE A 88 24.10 6.93 11.67
N PRO A 89 23.35 7.83 12.34
CA PRO A 89 23.85 8.48 13.57
C PRO A 89 24.04 7.56 14.78
N TYR A 90 23.30 6.45 14.84
CA TYR A 90 23.29 5.56 16.02
C TYR A 90 23.92 4.19 15.75
N PHE A 91 23.71 3.63 14.56
CA PHE A 91 24.11 2.25 14.28
C PHE A 91 25.11 2.13 13.14
N ASN A 92 25.34 3.20 12.36
CA ASN A 92 26.05 3.14 11.09
C ASN A 92 25.60 1.92 10.25
N SER A 93 24.28 1.70 10.17
CA SER A 93 23.72 0.48 9.59
C SER A 93 22.59 0.77 8.62
N TYR A 94 22.47 -0.04 7.57
CA TYR A 94 21.29 -0.07 6.71
C TYR A 94 20.50 -1.37 6.97
N PHE A 95 19.19 -1.35 6.74
CA PHE A 95 18.36 -2.56 6.88
C PHE A 95 17.67 -2.91 5.58
N ILE A 96 17.37 -4.20 5.45
CA ILE A 96 16.57 -4.77 4.38
C ILE A 96 15.54 -5.69 5.03
N THR A 97 14.27 -5.41 4.74
CA THR A 97 13.14 -6.21 5.19
C THR A 97 12.43 -6.83 4.01
N ARG A 98 12.44 -8.17 3.93
CA ARG A 98 11.65 -8.91 2.95
C ARG A 98 10.30 -9.23 3.55
N PHE A 99 9.22 -8.99 2.81
CA PHE A 99 7.88 -9.22 3.32
C PHE A 99 6.97 -9.90 2.29
N ASN A 100 5.99 -10.61 2.82
CA ASN A 100 4.77 -10.99 2.14
C ASN A 100 3.60 -10.42 2.95
N GLU A 101 2.60 -9.86 2.29
CA GLU A 101 1.43 -9.27 2.92
C GLU A 101 0.17 -9.77 2.25
N ILE A 102 -0.84 -10.06 3.04
CA ILE A 102 -2.20 -10.34 2.57
C ILE A 102 -3.13 -9.28 3.15
N GLY A 103 -3.87 -8.58 2.30
CA GLY A 103 -4.74 -7.47 2.68
C GLY A 103 -6.18 -7.69 2.24
N LEU A 104 -7.13 -7.31 3.09
CA LEU A 104 -8.54 -7.18 2.74
C LEU A 104 -8.91 -5.69 2.77
N LEU A 105 -9.14 -5.12 1.59
CA LEU A 105 -9.34 -3.69 1.39
C LEU A 105 -10.79 -3.40 0.97
N ALA A 106 -11.44 -2.48 1.68
CA ALA A 106 -12.63 -1.81 1.17
C ALA A 106 -12.22 -0.68 0.24
N GLN A 107 -12.85 -0.59 -0.93
CA GLN A 107 -12.61 0.46 -1.90
C GLN A 107 -13.86 1.32 -2.07
N TRP A 108 -13.65 2.63 -2.10
CA TRP A 108 -14.67 3.64 -2.32
C TRP A 108 -14.31 4.52 -3.52
N ASN A 109 -15.03 4.36 -4.62
CA ASN A 109 -14.93 5.23 -5.78
C ASN A 109 -15.68 6.55 -5.53
N VAL A 110 -14.89 7.56 -5.20
CA VAL A 110 -15.35 8.89 -4.81
C VAL A 110 -15.93 9.64 -6.02
N MET A 111 -15.41 9.42 -7.22
CA MET A 111 -15.92 10.05 -8.44
C MET A 111 -17.33 9.55 -8.81
N GLU A 112 -17.56 8.24 -8.74
CA GLU A 112 -18.89 7.65 -9.01
C GLU A 112 -19.93 7.95 -7.92
N GLN A 113 -19.52 8.47 -6.77
CA GLN A 113 -20.45 8.95 -5.75
C GLN A 113 -21.21 10.20 -6.24
N TRP A 114 -20.52 11.12 -6.91
CA TRP A 114 -21.07 12.40 -7.38
C TRP A 114 -21.41 12.44 -8.87
N ASN A 115 -21.15 11.34 -9.59
CA ASN A 115 -21.51 11.22 -10.99
C ASN A 115 -23.05 11.20 -11.21
N LYS A 116 -23.58 12.31 -11.72
CA LYS A 116 -25.02 12.47 -12.02
C LYS A 116 -25.42 11.84 -13.36
N GLU A 117 -24.47 11.72 -14.28
CA GLU A 117 -24.73 11.33 -15.68
C GLU A 117 -25.06 9.85 -15.86
N LYS A 118 -24.94 9.05 -14.79
CA LYS A 118 -25.18 7.59 -14.77
C LYS A 118 -24.38 6.81 -15.82
N THR A 119 -23.41 7.43 -16.48
CA THR A 119 -22.46 6.83 -17.41
C THR A 119 -21.16 6.51 -16.67
N PRO A 120 -20.51 5.35 -16.90
CA PRO A 120 -19.26 5.04 -16.22
C PRO A 120 -18.17 6.06 -16.57
N SER A 121 -17.50 6.64 -15.56
CA SER A 121 -16.37 7.52 -15.79
C SER A 121 -15.16 6.72 -16.28
N ARG A 122 -14.45 7.27 -17.28
CA ARG A 122 -13.16 6.73 -17.73
C ARG A 122 -12.05 6.94 -16.72
N PHE A 123 -12.16 7.99 -15.89
CA PHE A 123 -11.19 8.34 -14.86
C PHE A 123 -11.84 8.29 -13.48
N ASN A 124 -11.25 7.55 -12.55
CA ASN A 124 -11.81 7.38 -11.21
C ASN A 124 -10.75 7.63 -10.14
N ILE A 125 -11.18 8.28 -9.07
CA ILE A 125 -10.40 8.42 -7.84
C ILE A 125 -11.05 7.51 -6.82
N VAL A 126 -10.29 6.54 -6.34
CA VAL A 126 -10.75 5.53 -5.40
C VAL A 126 -9.95 5.67 -4.12
N LEU A 127 -10.63 5.75 -2.98
CA LEU A 127 -10.00 5.62 -1.68
C LEU A 127 -10.06 4.16 -1.26
N CYS A 128 -9.00 3.64 -0.66
CA CYS A 128 -8.97 2.27 -0.15
C CYS A 128 -8.47 2.23 1.29
N GLY A 129 -8.99 1.27 2.04
CA GLY A 129 -8.58 1.05 3.42
C GLY A 129 -9.04 -0.30 3.95
N GLY A 130 -8.30 -0.88 4.89
CA GLY A 130 -8.66 -2.19 5.40
C GLY A 130 -7.75 -2.74 6.47
N LEU A 131 -7.66 -4.06 6.50
CA LEU A 131 -6.85 -4.83 7.44
C LEU A 131 -5.98 -5.82 6.67
N GLY A 132 -4.73 -5.95 7.08
CA GLY A 132 -3.78 -6.87 6.49
C GLY A 132 -2.98 -7.64 7.55
N LEU A 133 -2.34 -8.69 7.08
CA LEU A 133 -1.37 -9.47 7.82
C LEU A 133 -0.07 -9.52 7.02
N MET A 134 1.02 -9.10 7.64
CA MET A 134 2.34 -9.06 7.03
C MET A 134 3.26 -10.07 7.71
N ASN A 135 3.91 -10.89 6.90
CA ASN A 135 4.95 -11.81 7.30
C ASN A 135 6.29 -11.29 6.77
N PHE A 136 7.23 -10.96 7.66
CA PHE A 136 8.47 -10.33 7.26
C PHE A 136 9.73 -10.87 7.96
N ASN A 137 10.86 -10.63 7.33
CA ASN A 137 12.19 -10.91 7.83
C ASN A 137 13.05 -9.65 7.64
N ALA A 138 13.39 -9.00 8.76
CA ALA A 138 14.18 -7.78 8.79
C ALA A 138 15.62 -8.09 9.21
N LYS A 139 16.59 -7.53 8.49
CA LYS A 139 18.02 -7.67 8.75
C LYS A 139 18.70 -6.32 8.63
N ALA A 140 19.58 -5.98 9.57
CA ALA A 140 20.41 -4.78 9.51
C ALA A 140 21.90 -5.15 9.40
N TYR A 141 22.60 -4.44 8.53
CA TYR A 141 23.99 -4.62 8.16
C TYR A 141 24.76 -3.34 8.47
N ASP A 142 26.00 -3.51 8.92
CA ASP A 142 26.95 -2.41 9.05
C ASP A 142 27.23 -1.77 7.67
N ILE A 143 27.25 -0.43 7.59
CA ILE A 143 27.47 0.28 6.32
C ILE A 143 28.91 0.11 5.81
N ASP A 144 29.89 0.11 6.71
CA ASP A 144 31.31 0.07 6.32
C ASP A 144 31.78 -1.35 5.98
N SER A 145 31.40 -2.32 6.81
CA SER A 145 31.88 -3.71 6.71
C SER A 145 30.90 -4.66 6.03
N ASN A 146 29.65 -4.24 5.82
CA ASN A 146 28.57 -5.08 5.29
C ASN A 146 28.33 -6.38 6.09
N VAL A 147 28.71 -6.38 7.38
CA VAL A 147 28.50 -7.50 8.29
C VAL A 147 27.10 -7.40 8.88
N LEU A 148 26.40 -8.54 8.93
CA LEU A 148 25.09 -8.62 9.59
C LEU A 148 25.26 -8.28 11.07
N GLN A 149 24.56 -7.25 11.55
CA GLN A 149 24.64 -6.82 12.95
C GLN A 149 23.40 -7.23 13.76
N ARG A 150 22.22 -7.10 13.14
CA ARG A 150 20.91 -7.28 13.81
C ARG A 150 19.91 -7.91 12.87
N PHE A 151 18.91 -8.55 13.46
CA PHE A 151 17.83 -9.19 12.73
C PHE A 151 16.62 -9.40 13.65
N SER A 152 15.41 -9.37 13.09
CA SER A 152 14.18 -9.52 13.88
C SER A 152 13.89 -10.96 14.31
N ASN A 153 14.57 -11.95 13.72
CA ASN A 153 14.21 -13.37 13.77
C ASN A 153 15.41 -14.28 14.13
N SER A 154 15.54 -14.69 15.40
CA SER A 154 16.62 -15.56 15.90
C SER A 154 16.13 -16.92 16.41
N SER A 155 17.07 -17.86 16.59
CA SER A 155 16.84 -19.14 17.30
C SER A 155 16.30 -18.95 18.72
N SER A 156 16.56 -17.79 19.34
CA SER A 156 16.05 -17.39 20.65
C SER A 156 14.83 -16.46 20.59
N SER A 157 14.44 -15.96 19.41
CA SER A 157 13.36 -14.99 19.25
C SER A 157 11.98 -15.66 19.26
N LYS A 158 11.00 -14.97 19.83
CA LYS A 158 9.59 -15.37 19.93
C LYS A 158 8.70 -14.22 19.44
N ARG A 159 7.44 -14.52 19.10
CA ARG A 159 6.53 -13.55 18.47
C ARG A 159 5.95 -12.61 19.54
N ASN A 160 5.67 -11.37 19.15
CA ASN A 160 4.77 -10.52 19.92
C ASN A 160 3.32 -10.90 19.57
N GLY A 161 2.35 -10.52 20.43
CA GLY A 161 0.95 -10.62 20.06
C GLY A 161 0.60 -9.65 18.93
N LEU A 162 -0.37 -10.00 18.09
CA LEU A 162 -0.81 -9.14 16.98
C LEU A 162 -1.19 -7.76 17.49
N PHE A 163 -0.66 -6.72 16.83
CA PHE A 163 -0.90 -5.32 17.18
C PHE A 163 -0.43 -4.93 18.60
N LEU A 164 0.51 -5.66 19.20
CA LEU A 164 1.11 -5.32 20.48
C LEU A 164 2.57 -4.91 20.32
N LYS A 165 2.87 -3.69 20.77
CA LYS A 165 4.24 -3.14 20.81
C LYS A 165 5.17 -4.02 21.64
N TRP A 166 4.71 -4.42 22.83
CA TRP A 166 5.39 -5.30 23.78
C TRP A 166 4.35 -6.22 24.43
N GLY A 167 4.79 -7.39 24.87
CA GLY A 167 3.93 -8.35 25.55
C GLY A 167 4.71 -9.61 25.90
N LYS A 168 4.08 -10.52 26.65
CA LYS A 168 4.70 -11.83 26.88
C LYS A 168 4.91 -12.50 25.53
N PRO A 169 6.16 -12.81 25.15
CA PRO A 169 6.42 -13.43 23.86
C PRO A 169 5.65 -14.74 23.75
N HIS A 170 4.98 -14.94 22.61
CA HIS A 170 4.15 -16.11 22.33
C HIS A 170 4.72 -16.90 21.14
N GLY A 171 4.49 -18.22 21.16
CA GLY A 171 4.91 -19.12 20.09
C GLY A 171 6.30 -19.75 20.27
N PRO A 172 6.67 -20.65 19.34
CA PRO A 172 7.93 -21.39 19.41
C PRO A 172 9.13 -20.48 19.17
N SER A 173 10.25 -20.79 19.82
CA SER A 173 11.54 -20.16 19.53
C SER A 173 12.05 -20.55 18.13
N GLY A 174 12.85 -19.71 17.49
CA GLY A 174 13.37 -19.98 16.15
C GLY A 174 12.43 -19.61 15.02
N ILE A 175 11.65 -18.55 15.19
CA ILE A 175 10.80 -18.02 14.11
C ILE A 175 11.66 -17.52 12.95
N LYS A 176 11.37 -17.96 11.72
CA LYS A 176 12.05 -17.48 10.50
C LYS A 176 11.47 -16.15 10.00
N ASN A 177 10.17 -15.93 10.24
CA ASN A 177 9.42 -14.74 9.86
C ASN A 177 8.59 -14.25 11.06
N THR A 178 8.54 -12.92 11.24
CA THR A 178 7.65 -12.25 12.18
C THR A 178 6.33 -11.94 11.48
N HIS A 179 5.21 -12.09 12.17
CA HIS A 179 3.87 -11.88 11.62
C HIS A 179 3.22 -10.73 12.39
N GLU A 180 2.77 -9.69 11.69
CA GLU A 180 2.16 -8.51 12.30
C GLU A 180 0.91 -8.07 11.54
N GLY A 181 0.03 -7.39 12.26
CA GLY A 181 -1.13 -6.75 11.67
C GLY A 181 -0.78 -5.43 11.01
N VAL A 182 -1.36 -5.18 9.83
CA VAL A 182 -1.19 -3.96 9.05
C VAL A 182 -2.54 -3.29 8.88
N ILE A 183 -2.57 -1.96 8.96
CA ILE A 183 -3.72 -1.16 8.54
C ILE A 183 -3.31 -0.44 7.25
N PRO A 184 -3.64 -0.99 6.07
CA PRO A 184 -3.42 -0.30 4.79
C PRO A 184 -4.46 0.80 4.58
N LEU A 185 -4.01 1.98 4.13
CA LEU A 185 -4.84 3.12 3.73
C LEU A 185 -4.24 3.79 2.50
N GLY A 186 -5.04 4.13 1.50
CA GLY A 186 -4.50 4.77 0.31
C GLY A 186 -5.51 5.31 -0.69
N MET A 187 -4.97 5.69 -1.83
CA MET A 187 -5.70 6.22 -2.98
C MET A 187 -5.25 5.53 -4.25
N VAL A 188 -6.19 5.30 -5.16
CA VAL A 188 -5.97 4.73 -6.48
C VAL A 188 -6.54 5.68 -7.52
N LEU A 189 -5.75 5.95 -8.55
CA LEU A 189 -6.14 6.67 -9.75
C LEU A 189 -6.33 5.65 -10.87
N ASP A 190 -7.57 5.45 -11.29
CA ASP A 190 -7.94 4.43 -12.28
C ASP A 190 -8.31 5.08 -13.62
N PHE A 191 -7.77 4.53 -14.69
CA PHE A 191 -8.13 4.83 -16.08
C PHE A 191 -8.66 3.58 -16.79
N ASN A 192 -9.86 3.67 -17.36
CA ASN A 192 -10.53 2.57 -18.05
C ASN A 192 -10.46 2.77 -19.59
N PRO A 193 -9.38 2.33 -20.28
CA PRO A 193 -9.26 2.48 -21.73
C PRO A 193 -10.27 1.62 -22.51
N ARG A 194 -10.72 0.49 -21.93
CA ARG A 194 -11.68 -0.44 -22.52
C ARG A 194 -12.65 -0.96 -21.46
N PRO A 195 -13.82 -1.53 -21.82
CA PRO A 195 -14.80 -2.01 -20.83
C PRO A 195 -14.27 -3.06 -19.85
N HIS A 196 -13.28 -3.86 -20.27
CA HIS A 196 -12.71 -4.96 -19.50
C HIS A 196 -11.33 -4.67 -18.92
N TRP A 197 -10.66 -3.59 -19.36
CA TRP A 197 -9.29 -3.29 -18.94
C TRP A 197 -9.26 -1.98 -18.16
N ARG A 198 -8.54 -2.02 -17.05
CA ARG A 198 -8.25 -0.87 -16.21
C ARG A 198 -6.75 -0.78 -15.98
N LEU A 199 -6.22 0.42 -16.14
CA LEU A 199 -4.86 0.79 -15.77
C LEU A 199 -4.96 1.70 -14.56
N GLY A 200 -4.12 1.49 -13.57
CA GLY A 200 -4.17 2.30 -12.36
C GLY A 200 -2.81 2.69 -11.83
N MET A 201 -2.81 3.70 -10.97
CA MET A 201 -1.69 4.06 -10.11
C MET A 201 -2.22 4.15 -8.69
N ALA A 202 -1.62 3.40 -7.77
CA ALA A 202 -2.01 3.39 -6.37
C ALA A 202 -0.87 3.92 -5.49
N TYR A 203 -1.24 4.76 -4.53
CA TYR A 203 -0.37 5.17 -3.43
C TYR A 203 -1.04 4.76 -2.11
N ARG A 204 -0.40 3.84 -1.39
CA ARG A 204 -0.94 3.21 -0.18
C ARG A 204 0.09 3.31 0.95
N PHE A 205 -0.35 3.70 2.13
CA PHE A 205 0.41 3.64 3.38
C PHE A 205 -0.01 2.41 4.18
N GLY A 206 0.97 1.64 4.65
CA GLY A 206 0.78 0.58 5.63
C GLY A 206 1.22 1.07 7.01
N PHE A 207 0.32 0.96 7.99
CA PHE A 207 0.65 1.17 9.41
C PHE A 207 0.84 -0.18 10.07
N VAL A 208 2.04 -0.45 10.57
CA VAL A 208 2.35 -1.68 11.31
C VAL A 208 2.60 -1.32 12.76
N ARG A 209 1.86 -1.96 13.67
CA ARG A 209 2.02 -1.74 15.11
C ARG A 209 3.13 -2.62 15.66
N THR A 210 4.32 -2.44 15.11
CA THR A 210 5.56 -3.12 15.51
C THR A 210 6.73 -2.17 15.36
N ASP A 211 7.81 -2.52 16.02
CA ASP A 211 9.11 -1.83 16.01
C ASP A 211 10.21 -2.74 15.43
N LYS A 212 9.79 -3.83 14.80
CA LYS A 212 10.65 -4.90 14.29
C LYS A 212 10.92 -4.75 12.79
N LEU A 213 10.24 -3.81 12.12
CA LEU A 213 10.21 -3.74 10.66
C LEU A 213 11.49 -3.15 10.08
N ASP A 214 12.21 -2.34 10.85
CA ASP A 214 13.54 -1.79 10.52
C ASP A 214 14.70 -2.52 11.23
N ALA A 215 14.41 -3.65 11.89
CA ALA A 215 15.35 -4.43 12.71
C ALA A 215 16.02 -3.63 13.86
N THR A 216 15.39 -2.56 14.36
CA THR A 216 15.89 -1.83 15.53
C THR A 216 15.72 -2.58 16.84
N SER A 217 14.63 -3.33 17.01
CA SER A 217 14.33 -4.15 18.20
C SER A 217 14.88 -5.59 18.15
N GLY A 218 15.93 -5.85 17.37
CA GLY A 218 16.54 -7.18 17.18
C GLY A 218 17.68 -7.52 18.15
N TYR A 219 17.95 -8.82 18.35
CA TYR A 219 19.14 -9.29 19.10
C TYR A 219 20.41 -8.79 18.41
N ARG A 220 21.25 -8.05 19.15
CA ARG A 220 22.57 -7.62 18.68
C ARG A 220 23.55 -8.78 18.80
N LEU A 221 24.25 -9.11 17.71
CA LEU A 221 25.25 -10.19 17.74
C LEU A 221 26.47 -9.85 18.61
N VAL A 222 26.72 -8.56 18.83
CA VAL A 222 27.88 -8.04 19.58
C VAL A 222 27.57 -7.78 21.06
N ASN A 223 26.29 -7.68 21.45
CA ASN A 223 25.89 -7.54 22.86
C ASN A 223 24.45 -8.06 23.06
N PRO A 224 24.25 -9.38 23.25
CA PRO A 224 22.94 -10.03 23.16
C PRO A 224 22.00 -9.79 24.36
N GLU A 225 22.44 -9.05 25.39
CA GLU A 225 21.72 -8.91 26.67
C GLU A 225 21.15 -7.51 26.96
N GLU A 226 21.22 -6.56 26.03
CA GLU A 226 20.68 -5.21 26.28
C GLU A 226 19.14 -5.21 26.20
N SER A 227 18.51 -5.02 27.37
CA SER A 227 17.06 -4.90 27.61
C SER A 227 16.42 -3.64 27.03
N THR A 228 17.19 -2.85 26.31
CA THR A 228 16.82 -1.55 25.78
C THR A 228 16.44 -1.68 24.30
N SER A 229 15.16 -1.99 24.06
CA SER A 229 14.52 -1.75 22.76
C SER A 229 14.51 -0.22 22.55
N TYR A 230 15.42 0.29 21.73
CA TYR A 230 15.77 1.72 21.65
C TYR A 230 14.90 2.57 20.70
N SER A 231 13.82 2.05 20.14
CA SER A 231 12.92 2.88 19.33
C SER A 231 11.75 3.39 20.17
N ASP A 232 11.66 4.72 20.19
CA ASP A 232 10.63 5.47 20.89
C ASP A 232 9.36 5.57 20.05
N THR A 233 9.43 5.27 18.74
CA THR A 233 8.26 5.25 17.85
C THR A 233 7.52 3.92 17.88
N PRO A 234 6.28 3.87 18.43
CA PRO A 234 5.54 2.62 18.61
C PRO A 234 4.96 2.01 17.32
N ASN A 235 5.15 2.65 16.17
CA ASN A 235 4.45 2.32 14.92
C ASN A 235 5.35 2.56 13.69
N ASP A 236 5.92 1.49 13.16
CA ASP A 236 6.56 1.50 11.85
C ASP A 236 5.53 1.78 10.75
N ARG A 237 5.94 2.61 9.78
CA ARG A 237 5.11 2.99 8.64
C ARG A 237 5.89 2.79 7.37
N TYR A 238 5.17 2.48 6.30
CA TYR A 238 5.73 2.34 4.97
C TYR A 238 4.66 2.72 3.96
N SER A 239 5.08 2.99 2.74
CA SER A 239 4.18 3.20 1.62
C SER A 239 4.61 2.40 0.41
N TYR A 240 3.68 2.24 -0.52
CA TYR A 240 3.97 1.78 -1.87
C TYR A 240 3.38 2.77 -2.88
N LEU A 241 4.16 3.05 -3.92
CA LEU A 241 3.69 3.63 -5.17
C LEU A 241 3.75 2.55 -6.24
N VAL A 242 2.59 2.11 -6.72
CA VAL A 242 2.48 1.00 -7.66
C VAL A 242 1.63 1.35 -8.86
N PHE A 243 1.96 0.75 -10.01
CA PHE A 243 1.14 0.77 -11.20
C PHE A 243 0.41 -0.57 -11.33
N SER A 244 -0.85 -0.51 -11.72
CA SER A 244 -1.71 -1.69 -11.80
C SER A 244 -2.27 -1.90 -13.20
N VAL A 245 -2.45 -3.17 -13.54
CA VAL A 245 -3.22 -3.62 -14.70
C VAL A 245 -4.26 -4.61 -14.19
N THR A 246 -5.53 -4.31 -14.47
CA THR A 246 -6.66 -5.06 -13.94
C THR A 246 -7.61 -5.45 -15.06
N TYR A 247 -8.06 -6.70 -15.03
CA TYR A 247 -9.03 -7.28 -15.94
C TYR A 247 -10.36 -7.51 -15.23
N ARG A 248 -11.43 -6.94 -15.77
CA ARG A 248 -12.81 -7.12 -15.30
C ARG A 248 -13.45 -8.34 -15.97
N PHE A 249 -14.08 -9.20 -15.18
CA PHE A 249 -14.86 -10.35 -15.64
C PHE A 249 -16.07 -10.63 -14.74
N GLY A 250 -16.95 -11.51 -15.17
CA GLY A 250 -18.21 -11.77 -14.47
C GLY A 250 -19.31 -10.81 -14.89
N SER A 251 -20.54 -11.31 -14.92
CA SER A 251 -21.62 -10.74 -15.74
C SER A 251 -22.45 -9.68 -15.04
N GLN A 252 -22.69 -8.59 -15.78
CA GLN A 252 -23.87 -7.74 -15.71
C GLN A 252 -25.15 -8.61 -15.70
N LYS A 253 -25.82 -8.73 -14.56
CA LYS A 253 -27.21 -9.19 -14.58
C LYS A 253 -28.10 -8.01 -15.03
N ARG A 254 -28.63 -8.16 -16.25
CA ARG A 254 -29.74 -7.41 -16.84
C ARG A 254 -30.87 -7.17 -15.85
#